data_AF-A0A8I1IJC8-F1
#
_entry.id   AF-A0A8I1IJC8-F1
#
_cell.length_a   1.000
_cell.length_b   1.000
_cell.length_c   1.000
_cell.angle_alpha   90.00
_cell.angle_beta   90.00
_cell.angle_gamma   90.00
#
_symmetry.space_group_name_H-M   'P 1'
#
loop_
_entity.id
_entity.type
_entity.pdbx_description
1 polymer ?
#
loop_
_entity_poly.entity_id
_entity_poly.type
_entity_poly.pdbx_seq_one_letter_code
_entity_poly.pdbx_strand_id
1 'polypeptide(L)'
;MQGEPARIDPEAWMRTVFSSRDAGRGGVIKRQICDIERIVGRNVFLAEVERRGWQALENGRHFIVCCNAEPIRRVRAGAPARAGA
;
A
#
# COMPACT_ATOMS: atom_id res chain seq x y z
N MET A 1 -8.12 31.63 -15.24
CA MET A 1 -9.05 30.64 -14.68
C MET A 1 -8.23 29.44 -14.24
N GLN A 2 -7.68 29.47 -13.02
CA GLN A 2 -7.00 28.30 -12.45
C GLN A 2 -8.10 27.36 -11.99
N GLY A 3 -8.17 26.17 -12.59
CA GLY A 3 -9.18 25.18 -12.23
C GLY A 3 -9.01 24.75 -10.79
N GLU A 4 -10.10 24.83 -10.01
CA GLU A 4 -10.22 24.21 -8.69
C GLU A 4 -9.65 22.78 -8.77
N PRO A 5 -8.74 22.36 -7.87
CA PRO A 5 -8.23 21.00 -7.90
C PRO A 5 -9.43 20.06 -7.80
N ALA A 6 -9.63 19.25 -8.85
CA ALA A 6 -10.77 18.36 -8.95
C ALA A 6 -10.87 17.52 -7.67
N ARG A 7 -12.01 17.63 -6.98
CA ARG A 7 -12.29 16.83 -5.78
C ARG A 7 -12.19 15.36 -6.18
N ILE A 8 -11.20 14.65 -5.64
CA ILE A 8 -11.02 13.23 -5.92
C ILE A 8 -12.21 12.50 -5.31
N ASP A 9 -12.95 11.76 -6.13
CA ASP A 9 -14.00 10.86 -5.66
C ASP A 9 -13.36 9.69 -4.88
N PRO A 10 -13.67 9.54 -3.57
CA PRO A 10 -13.08 8.49 -2.74
C PRO A 10 -13.36 7.08 -3.27
N GLU A 11 -14.56 6.83 -3.81
CA GLU A 11 -14.94 5.50 -4.29
C GLU A 11 -14.20 5.14 -5.58
N ALA A 12 -14.17 6.06 -6.56
CA ALA A 12 -13.37 5.87 -7.77
C ALA A 12 -11.89 5.67 -7.45
N TRP A 13 -11.33 6.44 -6.50
CA TRP A 13 -9.94 6.28 -6.09
C TRP A 13 -9.68 4.90 -5.48
N MET A 14 -10.54 4.43 -4.56
CA MET A 14 -10.44 3.08 -3.99
C MET A 14 -10.48 2.03 -5.08
N ARG A 15 -11.46 2.12 -5.99
CA ARG A 15 -11.60 1.18 -7.11
C ARG A 15 -10.31 1.13 -7.94
N THR A 16 -9.76 2.27 -8.34
CA THR A 16 -8.50 2.33 -9.11
C THR A 16 -7.32 1.71 -8.35
N VAL A 17 -7.19 1.97 -7.06
CA VAL A 17 -6.09 1.40 -6.24
C VAL A 17 -6.20 -0.12 -6.16
N PHE A 18 -7.39 -0.62 -5.80
CA PHE A 18 -7.63 -2.04 -5.56
C PHE A 18 -7.83 -2.87 -6.83
N SER A 19 -8.09 -2.24 -7.98
CA SER A 19 -8.17 -2.88 -9.31
C SER A 19 -6.89 -2.72 -10.13
N SER A 20 -5.80 -2.22 -9.54
CA SER A 20 -4.53 -2.05 -10.23
C SER A 20 -3.97 -3.41 -10.69
N ARG A 21 -3.12 -3.39 -11.73
CA ARG A 21 -2.49 -4.62 -12.24
C ARG A 21 -1.73 -5.38 -11.16
N ASP A 22 -0.99 -4.67 -10.30
CA ASP A 22 -0.23 -5.29 -9.21
C ASP A 22 -1.16 -5.93 -8.18
N ALA A 23 -2.26 -5.24 -7.83
CA ALA A 23 -3.27 -5.78 -6.94
C ALA A 23 -3.93 -7.06 -7.49
N GLY A 24 -4.28 -7.08 -8.77
CA GLY A 24 -4.87 -8.25 -9.43
C GLY A 24 -3.92 -9.45 -9.58
N ARG A 25 -2.60 -9.28 -9.39
CA ARG A 25 -1.59 -10.34 -9.51
C ARG A 25 -1.02 -10.80 -8.17
N GLY A 26 -1.55 -10.32 -7.05
CA GLY A 26 -1.00 -10.60 -5.73
C GLY A 26 0.32 -9.89 -5.44
N GLY A 27 0.60 -8.78 -6.14
CA GLY A 27 1.79 -7.96 -5.97
C GLY A 27 1.75 -7.05 -4.75
N VAL A 28 2.44 -5.91 -4.84
CA VAL A 28 2.54 -4.91 -3.78
C VAL A 28 2.12 -3.55 -4.30
N ILE A 29 1.25 -2.86 -3.56
CA ILE A 29 0.93 -1.45 -3.83
C ILE A 29 1.51 -0.57 -2.72
N LYS A 30 2.02 0.61 -3.10
CA LYS A 30 2.53 1.63 -2.18
C LYS A 30 1.68 2.90 -2.31
N ARG A 31 1.21 3.46 -1.19
CA ARG A 31 0.41 4.71 -1.14
C ARG A 31 0.88 5.62 -0.03
N GLN A 32 0.80 6.94 -0.25
CA GLN A 32 1.10 7.93 0.80
C GLN A 32 -0.03 7.98 1.82
N ILE A 33 0.32 7.97 3.10
CA ILE A 33 -0.64 7.99 4.21
C ILE A 33 -1.46 9.28 4.18
N CYS A 34 -0.83 10.43 3.90
CA CYS A 34 -1.52 11.71 3.83
C CYS A 34 -2.60 11.76 2.73
N ASP A 35 -2.38 11.11 1.59
CA ASP A 35 -3.40 11.01 0.54
C ASP A 35 -4.52 10.07 0.95
N ILE A 36 -4.21 8.93 1.58
CA ILE A 36 -5.22 8.00 2.09
C ILE A 36 -6.12 8.71 3.11
N GLU A 37 -5.52 9.39 4.09
CA GLU A 37 -6.23 10.11 5.14
C GLU A 37 -7.11 11.23 4.57
N ARG A 38 -6.59 11.98 3.60
CA ARG A 38 -7.31 13.09 2.95
C ARG A 38 -8.45 12.63 2.04
N ILE A 39 -8.29 11.52 1.32
CA ILE A 39 -9.23 11.09 0.28
C ILE A 39 -10.29 10.16 0.84
N VAL A 40 -9.91 9.09 1.55
CA VAL A 40 -10.83 8.02 1.98
C VAL A 40 -10.91 7.85 3.49
N GLY A 41 -9.90 8.32 4.22
CA GLY A 41 -9.73 8.05 5.64
C GLY A 41 -8.97 6.74 5.90
N ARG A 42 -8.06 6.79 6.86
CA ARG A 42 -7.17 5.67 7.22
C ARG A 42 -7.92 4.38 7.53
N ASN A 43 -8.93 4.45 8.40
CA ASN A 43 -9.67 3.27 8.87
C ASN A 43 -10.46 2.60 7.74
N VAL A 44 -11.06 3.40 6.84
CA VAL A 44 -11.82 2.89 5.69
C VAL A 44 -10.89 2.13 4.74
N PHE A 45 -9.71 2.69 4.47
CA PHE A 45 -8.71 2.04 3.63
C PHE A 45 -8.23 0.71 4.23
N LEU A 46 -7.87 0.69 5.52
CA LEU A 46 -7.37 -0.51 6.19
C LEU A 46 -8.45 -1.60 6.33
N ALA A 47 -9.69 -1.22 6.62
CA ALA A 47 -10.81 -2.16 6.65
C ALA A 47 -11.02 -2.85 5.30
N GLU A 48 -10.87 -2.13 4.18
CA GLU A 48 -10.96 -2.72 2.84
C GLU A 48 -9.77 -3.66 2.53
N VAL A 49 -8.56 -3.32 3.00
CA VAL A 49 -7.40 -4.22 2.91
C VAL A 49 -7.69 -5.52 3.66
N GLU A 50 -8.16 -5.44 4.90
CA GLU A 50 -8.50 -6.62 5.72
C GLU A 50 -9.63 -7.44 5.11
N ARG A 51 -10.68 -6.79 4.58
CA ARG A 51 -11.81 -7.46 3.91
C ARG A 51 -11.36 -8.30 2.72
N ARG A 52 -10.27 -7.93 2.05
CA ARG A 52 -9.67 -8.66 0.92
C ARG A 52 -8.75 -9.81 1.35
N GLY A 53 -8.50 -9.97 2.65
CA GLY A 53 -7.52 -10.92 3.17
C GLY A 53 -6.08 -10.50 2.89
N TRP A 54 -5.85 -9.20 2.67
CA TRP A 54 -4.54 -8.63 2.40
C TRP A 54 -3.93 -8.05 3.67
N GLN A 55 -2.65 -7.68 3.59
CA GLN A 55 -1.92 -7.13 4.72
C GLN A 55 -1.31 -5.77 4.37
N ALA A 56 -1.45 -4.78 5.25
CA ALA A 56 -0.80 -3.48 5.12
C ALA A 56 0.32 -3.31 6.15
N LEU A 57 1.41 -2.71 5.71
CA LEU A 57 2.55 -2.31 6.53
C LEU A 57 2.70 -0.80 6.47
N GLU A 58 2.96 -0.18 7.60
CA GLU A 58 3.38 1.22 7.64
C GLU A 58 4.91 1.31 7.56
N ASN A 59 5.42 2.13 6.64
CA ASN A 59 6.86 2.41 6.52
C ASN A 59 7.09 3.89 6.17
N GLY A 60 7.50 4.67 7.17
CA GLY A 60 7.60 6.12 7.05
C GLY A 60 6.24 6.71 6.68
N ARG A 61 6.19 7.51 5.61
CA ARG A 61 4.96 8.19 5.16
C ARG A 61 4.06 7.34 4.26
N HIS A 62 4.27 6.03 4.20
CA HIS A 62 3.56 5.17 3.25
C HIS A 62 2.93 3.96 3.93
N PHE A 63 1.78 3.55 3.39
CA PHE A 63 1.36 2.17 3.46
C PHE A 63 1.94 1.38 2.29
N ILE A 64 2.41 0.18 2.61
CA ILE A 64 2.83 -0.86 1.68
C ILE A 64 1.84 -2.00 1.88
N VAL A 65 0.99 -2.26 0.90
CA VAL A 65 -0.02 -3.33 0.97
C VAL A 65 0.47 -4.50 0.13
N CYS A 66 0.61 -5.66 0.78
CA CYS A 66 0.79 -6.94 0.12
C CYS A 66 -0.58 -7.46 -0.31
N CYS A 67 -0.82 -7.57 -1.61
CA CYS A 67 -2.13 -7.88 -2.18
C CYS A 67 -2.43 -9.39 -2.19
N ASN A 68 -2.02 -10.09 -1.13
CA ASN A 68 -2.17 -11.53 -0.94
C ASN A 68 -2.21 -11.84 0.58
N ALA A 69 -2.41 -13.11 0.92
CA ALA A 69 -2.46 -13.58 2.31
C ALA A 69 -1.12 -14.23 2.77
N GLU A 70 -0.04 -14.07 2.02
CA GLU A 70 1.25 -14.66 2.36
C GLU A 70 1.89 -13.93 3.55
N PRO A 71 2.58 -14.65 4.46
CA PRO A 71 3.14 -14.05 5.66
C PRO A 71 4.24 -13.04 5.33
N ILE A 72 4.14 -11.86 5.95
CA ILE A 72 5.18 -10.83 5.88
C ILE A 72 6.41 -11.22 6.70
N ARG A 73 7.59 -11.20 6.07
CA ARG A 73 8.88 -11.45 6.74
C ARG A 73 9.84 -10.29 6.49
N ARG A 74 10.46 -9.77 7.56
CA ARG A 74 11.55 -8.79 7.45
C ARG A 74 12.86 -9.51 7.15
N VAL A 75 13.35 -9.39 5.92
CA VAL A 75 14.65 -9.94 5.50
C VAL A 75 15.77 -8.96 5.84
N ARG A 76 16.94 -9.48 6.23
CA ARG A 76 18.18 -8.71 6.46
C ARG A 76 19.30 -9.36 5.67
N ALA A 77 20.27 -8.58 5.20
CA ALA A 77 21.51 -9.16 4.71
C ALA A 77 22.18 -9.93 5.86
N GLY A 78 22.67 -11.14 5.57
CA GLY A 78 23.58 -11.82 6.49
C GLY A 78 24.85 -11.00 6.69
N ALA A 79 25.62 -11.29 7.75
CA ALA A 79 26.97 -10.74 7.84
C ALA A 79 27.73 -11.12 6.54
N PRO A 80 28.49 -10.20 5.93
CA PRO A 80 29.33 -10.56 4.79
C PRO A 80 30.21 -11.73 5.23
N ALA A 81 30.26 -12.79 4.40
CA ALA A 81 31.22 -13.85 4.60
C ALA A 81 32.60 -13.20 4.70
N ARG A 82 33.34 -13.44 5.79
CA ARG A 82 34.71 -12.92 5.91
C ARG A 82 35.48 -13.45 4.72
N ALA A 83 35.95 -12.56 3.84
CA ALA A 83 36.91 -12.93 2.81
C ALA A 83 38.16 -13.45 3.55
N GLY A 84 38.48 -14.73 3.34
CA GLY A 84 39.60 -15.39 3.97
C GLY A 84 40.93 -14.73 3.60
N ALA A 85 41.83 -14.69 4.58
CA ALA A 85 43.23 -14.30 4.47
C ALA A 85 44.04 -15.27 3.60
#